data_AF-X1CEQ8-F1
#
_entry.id   AF-X1CEQ8-F1
#
_cell.length_a   1.000
_cell.length_b   1.000
_cell.length_c   1.000
_cell.angle_alpha   90.00
_cell.angle_beta   90.00
_cell.angle_gamma   90.00
#
_symmetry.space_group_name_H-M   'P 1'
#
loop_
_entity.id
_entity.type
_entity.pdbx_description
1 polymer ?
#
loop_
_entity_poly.entity_id
_entity_poly.type
_entity_poly.pdbx_seq_one_letter_code
_entity_poly.pdbx_strand_id
1 'polypeptide(L)'
;EYSITIRLSSKPELDIKFPTLSGLALMKIISWKEMYPDRKTDAEDLLFIMKNYEDAGNEERLYSQALSLLEEEDFDTRLAGIRLLGMDIAKISNPQTLKAVKEILEGETGEQSRYRLVEDMISGISMYSDQFDEILNYVEKLKEGISEVLHN
;
A
#
# COMPACT_ATOMS: atom_id res chain seq x y z
N GLU A 1 7.29 15.70 -8.00
CA GLU A 1 7.40 15.94 -6.55
C GLU A 1 7.34 14.66 -5.70
N TYR A 2 7.00 13.49 -6.26
CA TYR A 2 6.89 12.22 -5.49
C TYR A 2 8.18 11.37 -5.48
N SER A 3 9.33 12.04 -5.43
CA SER A 3 10.63 11.38 -5.34
C SER A 3 11.56 12.17 -4.42
N ILE A 4 12.21 11.51 -3.49
CA ILE A 4 13.18 12.10 -2.57
C ILE A 4 14.56 11.96 -3.20
N THR A 5 15.37 13.02 -3.20
CA THR A 5 16.75 12.92 -3.65
C THR A 5 17.63 12.53 -2.48
N ILE A 6 18.33 11.41 -2.59
CA ILE A 6 19.22 10.88 -1.56
C ILE A 6 20.65 10.90 -2.10
N ARG A 7 21.57 11.47 -1.32
CA ARG A 7 23.00 11.44 -1.60
C ARG A 7 23.60 10.14 -1.09
N LEU A 8 24.03 9.27 -2.00
CA LEU A 8 24.67 8.00 -1.68
C LEU A 8 26.20 8.11 -1.55
N SER A 9 26.80 9.08 -2.24
CA SER A 9 28.22 9.37 -2.10
C SER A 9 28.49 10.85 -2.27
N SER A 10 29.45 11.37 -1.52
CA SER A 10 29.97 12.73 -1.68
C SER A 10 31.21 12.78 -2.58
N LYS A 11 31.87 11.63 -2.83
CA LYS A 11 33.06 11.52 -3.69
C LYS A 11 33.15 10.12 -4.34
N PRO A 12 32.84 9.98 -5.66
CA PRO A 12 32.21 11.00 -6.49
C PRO A 12 30.82 11.37 -5.96
N GLU A 13 30.35 12.59 -6.23
CA GLU A 13 28.97 12.94 -5.88
C GLU A 13 27.99 12.04 -6.65
N LEU A 14 27.12 11.36 -5.91
CA LEU A 14 26.10 10.48 -6.46
C LEU A 14 24.78 10.73 -5.72
N ASP A 15 23.90 11.46 -6.38
CA ASP A 15 22.55 11.74 -5.93
C ASP A 15 21.55 10.91 -6.74
N ILE A 16 20.70 10.15 -6.06
CA ILE A 16 19.68 9.29 -6.70
C ILE A 16 18.29 9.76 -6.29
N LYS A 17 17.36 9.76 -7.23
CA LYS A 17 15.93 9.95 -6.95
C LYS A 17 15.32 8.63 -6.51
N PHE A 18 14.81 8.60 -5.29
CA PHE A 18 14.12 7.47 -4.72
C PHE A 18 12.60 7.72 -4.72
N PRO A 19 11.77 6.77 -5.16
CA PRO A 19 10.31 6.90 -5.07
C PRO A 19 9.86 6.98 -3.60
N THR A 20 8.73 7.64 -3.34
CA THR A 20 8.06 7.53 -2.04
C THR A 20 7.56 6.11 -1.80
N LEU A 21 7.28 5.75 -0.54
CA LEU A 21 6.69 4.45 -0.21
C LEU A 21 5.32 4.23 -0.88
N SER A 22 4.50 5.28 -0.98
CA SER A 22 3.25 5.23 -1.76
C SER A 22 3.50 4.98 -3.25
N GLY A 23 4.55 5.58 -3.82
CA GLY A 23 4.97 5.31 -5.20
C GLY A 23 5.47 3.88 -5.41
N LEU A 24 6.23 3.33 -4.45
CA LEU A 24 6.65 1.94 -4.46
C LEU A 24 5.45 0.99 -4.37
N ALA A 25 4.54 1.20 -3.42
CA ALA A 25 3.33 0.39 -3.28
C ALA A 25 2.48 0.39 -4.55
N LEU A 26 2.26 1.57 -5.15
CA LEU A 26 1.57 1.72 -6.44
C LEU A 26 2.22 0.84 -7.53
N MET A 27 3.54 0.90 -7.68
CA MET A 27 4.26 0.10 -8.67
C MET A 27 4.17 -1.40 -8.36
N LYS A 28 4.18 -1.81 -7.08
CA LYS A 28 4.04 -3.20 -6.68
C LYS A 28 2.68 -3.78 -7.06
N ILE A 29 1.59 -3.03 -6.85
CA ILE A 29 0.24 -3.44 -7.24
C ILE A 29 0.16 -3.71 -8.75
N ILE A 30 0.64 -2.77 -9.57
CA ILE A 30 0.58 -2.88 -11.03
C ILE A 30 1.51 -4.00 -11.52
N SER A 31 2.77 -4.02 -11.07
CA SER A 31 3.77 -5.01 -11.50
C SER A 31 3.36 -6.44 -11.15
N TRP A 32 2.79 -6.63 -9.96
CA TRP A 32 2.26 -7.93 -9.54
C TRP A 32 1.16 -8.40 -10.49
N LYS A 33 0.19 -7.53 -10.84
CA LYS A 33 -0.91 -7.89 -11.73
C LYS A 33 -0.44 -8.25 -13.13
N GLU A 34 0.42 -7.41 -13.72
CA GLU A 34 0.85 -7.55 -15.12
C GLU A 34 1.66 -8.83 -15.35
N MET A 35 2.40 -9.27 -14.35
CA MET A 35 3.32 -10.41 -14.44
C MET A 35 2.85 -11.61 -13.61
N TYR A 36 1.61 -11.63 -13.13
CA TYR A 36 1.10 -12.78 -12.38
C TYR A 36 1.14 -14.06 -13.25
N PRO A 37 1.64 -15.20 -12.75
CA PRO A 37 2.03 -15.50 -11.36
C PRO A 37 3.53 -15.34 -11.02
N ASP A 38 4.33 -14.72 -11.89
CA ASP A 38 5.80 -14.72 -11.81
C ASP A 38 6.38 -13.67 -10.83
N ARG A 39 5.53 -12.80 -10.26
CA ARG A 39 5.94 -11.67 -9.41
C ARG A 39 5.36 -11.72 -7.99
N LYS A 40 5.34 -12.89 -7.37
CA LYS A 40 4.86 -13.09 -5.99
C LYS A 40 5.56 -12.21 -4.96
N THR A 41 6.86 -11.97 -5.13
CA THR A 41 7.63 -11.09 -4.24
C THR A 41 7.11 -9.66 -4.23
N ASP A 42 6.43 -9.19 -5.29
CA ASP A 42 5.81 -7.87 -5.26
C ASP A 42 4.59 -7.82 -4.33
N ALA A 43 3.86 -8.93 -4.19
CA ALA A 43 2.77 -9.04 -3.22
C ALA A 43 3.30 -9.02 -1.78
N GLU A 44 4.37 -9.79 -1.52
CA GLU A 44 5.07 -9.81 -0.23
C GLU A 44 5.62 -8.42 0.14
N ASP A 45 6.26 -7.73 -0.82
CA ASP A 45 6.76 -6.37 -0.63
C ASP A 45 5.63 -5.37 -0.36
N LEU A 46 4.49 -5.50 -1.05
CA LEU A 46 3.30 -4.67 -0.79
C LEU A 46 2.79 -4.89 0.64
N LEU A 47 2.71 -6.14 1.09
CA LEU A 47 2.33 -6.46 2.48
C LEU A 47 3.31 -5.85 3.48
N PHE A 48 4.61 -5.92 3.20
CA PHE A 48 5.63 -5.30 4.04
C PHE A 48 5.44 -3.78 4.14
N ILE A 49 5.18 -3.10 3.02
CA ILE A 49 4.92 -1.66 3.03
C ILE A 49 3.66 -1.34 3.85
N MET A 50 2.56 -2.08 3.64
CA MET A 50 1.30 -1.87 4.38
C MET A 50 1.50 -2.00 5.90
N LYS A 51 2.19 -3.05 6.35
CA LYS A 51 2.43 -3.32 7.77
C LYS A 51 3.26 -2.26 8.49
N ASN A 52 4.09 -1.51 7.76
CA ASN A 52 5.06 -0.57 8.32
C ASN A 52 4.80 0.89 7.90
N TYR A 53 3.69 1.19 7.22
CA TYR A 53 3.50 2.52 6.65
C TYR A 53 3.39 3.62 7.71
N GLU A 54 2.74 3.33 8.84
CA GLU A 54 2.72 4.19 10.03
C GLU A 54 4.14 4.55 10.49
N ASP A 55 4.91 3.53 10.86
CA ASP A 55 6.26 3.66 11.44
C ASP A 55 7.28 4.26 10.45
N ALA A 56 6.98 4.23 9.16
CA ALA A 56 7.81 4.78 8.10
C ALA A 56 7.68 6.30 7.94
N GLY A 57 7.57 7.02 9.06
CA GLY A 57 7.50 8.48 9.10
C GLY A 57 6.11 9.07 8.90
N ASN A 58 5.05 8.27 9.08
CA ASN A 58 3.66 8.74 8.98
C ASN A 58 2.91 8.78 10.32
N GLU A 59 3.52 8.35 11.42
CA GLU A 59 2.94 8.42 12.78
C GLU A 59 2.41 9.84 13.10
N GLU A 60 3.23 10.88 12.97
CA GLU A 60 2.80 12.27 13.21
C GLU A 60 1.66 12.68 12.27
N ARG A 61 1.69 12.23 11.00
CA ARG A 61 0.63 12.54 10.02
C ARG A 61 -0.70 11.90 10.39
N LEU A 62 -0.69 10.70 10.98
CA LEU A 62 -1.92 10.04 11.45
C LEU A 62 -2.60 10.88 12.53
N TYR A 63 -1.85 11.35 13.53
CA TYR A 63 -2.41 12.15 14.63
C TYR A 63 -2.74 13.60 14.24
N SER A 64 -1.98 14.20 13.32
CA SER A 64 -2.13 15.62 12.97
C SER A 64 -3.05 15.90 11.77
N GLN A 65 -3.14 14.98 10.81
CA GLN A 65 -3.81 15.21 9.52
C GLN A 65 -4.89 14.17 9.20
N ALA A 66 -4.84 12.99 9.82
CA ALA A 66 -5.74 11.88 9.51
C ALA A 66 -6.40 11.30 10.77
N LEU A 67 -6.71 12.16 11.76
CA LEU A 67 -7.34 11.76 13.01
C LEU A 67 -8.69 11.06 12.78
N SER A 68 -9.44 11.47 11.75
CA SER A 68 -10.69 10.81 11.38
C SER A 68 -10.48 9.34 10.99
N LEU A 69 -9.37 9.00 10.32
CA LEU A 69 -9.05 7.61 10.00
C LEU A 69 -8.78 6.80 11.26
N LEU A 70 -8.07 7.38 12.24
CA LEU A 70 -7.85 6.73 13.52
C LEU A 70 -9.18 6.48 14.25
N GLU A 71 -10.08 7.46 14.28
CA GLU A 71 -11.39 7.31 14.91
C GLU A 71 -12.26 6.25 14.20
N GLU A 72 -12.24 6.21 12.87
CA GLU A 72 -12.98 5.22 12.07
C GLU A 72 -12.44 3.79 12.18
N GLU A 73 -11.14 3.64 12.47
CA GLU A 73 -10.47 2.35 12.67
C GLU A 73 -10.30 1.99 14.15
N ASP A 74 -11.11 2.54 15.06
CA ASP A 74 -11.06 2.27 16.52
C ASP A 74 -9.66 2.45 17.13
N PHE A 75 -8.91 3.44 16.63
CA PHE A 75 -7.53 3.77 16.96
C PHE A 75 -6.50 2.67 16.64
N ASP A 76 -6.84 1.74 15.74
CA ASP A 76 -5.84 0.86 15.13
C ASP A 76 -4.98 1.67 14.16
N THR A 77 -3.78 2.03 14.63
CA THR A 77 -2.83 2.86 13.89
C THR A 77 -2.33 2.20 12.61
N ARG A 78 -2.29 0.87 12.57
CA ARG A 78 -1.89 0.12 11.38
C ARG A 78 -2.96 0.19 10.31
N LEU A 79 -4.22 -0.08 10.65
CA LEU A 79 -5.33 0.01 9.69
C LEU A 79 -5.50 1.45 9.17
N ALA A 80 -5.44 2.44 10.07
CA ALA A 80 -5.46 3.85 9.69
C ALA A 80 -4.26 4.22 8.79
N GLY A 81 -3.07 3.70 9.10
CA GLY A 81 -1.86 3.84 8.28
C GLY A 81 -2.02 3.26 6.87
N ILE A 82 -2.68 2.10 6.75
CA ILE A 82 -2.97 1.48 5.46
C ILE A 82 -3.97 2.30 4.64
N ARG A 83 -5.01 2.86 5.27
CA ARG A 83 -5.94 3.80 4.60
C ARG A 83 -5.19 5.06 4.14
N LEU A 84 -4.33 5.62 4.99
CA LEU A 84 -3.49 6.77 4.63
C LEU A 84 -2.55 6.46 3.44
N LEU A 85 -1.98 5.26 3.37
CA LEU A 85 -1.21 4.79 2.21
C LEU A 85 -2.08 4.81 0.94
N GLY A 86 -3.31 4.33 1.03
CA GLY A 86 -4.27 4.35 -0.07
C GLY A 86 -4.56 5.76 -0.58
N MET A 87 -4.80 6.70 0.34
CA MET A 87 -5.01 8.11 -0.01
C MET A 87 -3.78 8.71 -0.70
N ASP A 88 -2.58 8.39 -0.20
CA ASP A 88 -1.33 8.87 -0.78
C ASP A 88 -1.08 8.27 -2.17
N ILE A 89 -1.43 7.01 -2.41
CA ILE A 89 -1.44 6.40 -3.76
C ILE A 89 -2.40 7.15 -4.68
N ALA A 90 -3.60 7.49 -4.21
CA ALA A 90 -4.59 8.22 -5.01
C ALA A 90 -4.09 9.62 -5.40
N LYS A 91 -3.45 10.35 -4.46
CA LYS A 91 -2.90 11.70 -4.70
C LYS A 91 -1.81 11.72 -5.77
N ILE A 92 -0.97 10.69 -5.84
CA ILE A 92 0.16 10.64 -6.78
C ILE A 92 -0.20 10.05 -8.14
N SER A 93 -1.39 9.46 -8.26
CA SER A 93 -1.85 8.76 -9.46
C SER A 93 -2.60 9.70 -10.41
N ASN A 94 -2.33 9.57 -11.71
CA ASN A 94 -3.23 10.16 -12.71
C ASN A 94 -4.55 9.35 -12.79
N PRO A 95 -5.62 9.88 -13.40
CA PRO A 95 -6.92 9.20 -13.44
C PRO A 95 -6.89 7.79 -14.06
N GLN A 96 -6.05 7.56 -15.07
CA GLN A 96 -5.94 6.25 -15.72
C GLN A 96 -5.25 5.23 -14.80
N THR A 97 -4.15 5.63 -14.17
CA THR A 97 -3.42 4.82 -13.19
C THR A 97 -4.30 4.50 -11.98
N LEU A 98 -5.01 5.50 -11.44
CA LEU A 98 -5.92 5.32 -10.32
C LEU A 98 -7.04 4.32 -10.63
N LYS A 99 -7.63 4.43 -11.84
CA LYS A 99 -8.63 3.48 -12.31
C LYS A 99 -8.08 2.06 -12.39
N ALA A 100 -6.91 1.87 -12.99
CA ALA A 100 -6.29 0.56 -13.12
C ALA A 100 -6.03 -0.09 -11.75
N VAL A 101 -5.52 0.68 -10.79
CA VAL A 101 -5.28 0.20 -9.42
C VAL A 101 -6.58 -0.19 -8.72
N LYS A 102 -7.65 0.61 -8.85
CA LYS A 102 -8.97 0.28 -8.29
C LYS A 102 -9.50 -1.03 -8.86
N GLU A 103 -9.45 -1.19 -10.18
CA GLU A 103 -9.89 -2.43 -10.86
C GLU A 103 -9.08 -3.66 -10.40
N ILE A 104 -7.77 -3.51 -10.16
CA ILE A 104 -6.93 -4.57 -9.61
C ILE A 104 -7.39 -4.97 -8.20
N LEU A 105 -7.55 -3.99 -7.30
CA LEU A 105 -7.92 -4.26 -5.91
C LEU A 105 -9.36 -4.75 -5.76
N GLU A 106 -10.29 -4.28 -6.60
CA GLU A 106 -11.66 -4.81 -6.67
C GLU A 106 -11.68 -6.30 -7.03
N GLY A 107 -10.79 -6.74 -7.92
CA GLY A 107 -10.65 -8.15 -8.27
C GLY A 107 -9.98 -9.03 -7.21
N GLU A 108 -9.47 -8.44 -6.13
CA GLU A 108 -8.74 -9.13 -5.06
C GLU A 108 -9.35 -8.90 -3.66
N THR A 109 -10.55 -8.29 -3.59
CA THR A 109 -11.29 -7.98 -2.34
C THR A 109 -12.79 -8.22 -2.49
N GLY A 110 -13.54 -8.19 -1.38
CA GLY A 110 -14.97 -8.54 -1.38
C GLY A 110 -15.20 -10.03 -1.63
N GLU A 111 -16.41 -10.42 -2.02
CA GLU A 111 -16.71 -11.84 -2.29
C GLU A 111 -16.02 -12.33 -3.57
N GLN A 112 -14.88 -13.00 -3.41
CA GLN A 112 -14.13 -13.59 -4.51
C GLN A 112 -14.13 -15.12 -4.47
N SER A 113 -14.09 -15.72 -5.66
CA SER A 113 -13.82 -17.15 -5.81
C SER A 113 -12.37 -17.53 -5.44
N ARG A 114 -11.46 -16.55 -5.51
CA ARG A 114 -10.04 -16.71 -5.19
C ARG A 114 -9.41 -15.36 -4.88
N TYR A 115 -8.50 -15.31 -3.91
CA TYR A 115 -7.80 -14.09 -3.47
C TYR A 115 -6.31 -14.22 -3.77
N ARG A 116 -5.93 -14.08 -5.04
CA ARG A 116 -4.57 -14.39 -5.50
C ARG A 116 -3.54 -13.51 -4.82
N LEU A 117 -3.87 -12.24 -4.62
CA LEU A 117 -2.97 -11.29 -3.97
C LEU A 117 -2.67 -11.72 -2.54
N VAL A 118 -3.72 -12.01 -1.77
CA VAL A 118 -3.61 -12.46 -0.37
C VAL A 118 -2.87 -13.81 -0.29
N GLU A 119 -3.19 -14.74 -1.20
CA GLU A 119 -2.49 -16.03 -1.31
C GLU A 119 -0.98 -15.87 -1.57
N ASP A 120 -0.58 -14.98 -2.49
CA ASP A 120 0.84 -14.71 -2.76
C ASP A 120 1.50 -13.99 -1.57
N MET A 121 0.81 -13.05 -0.92
CA MET A 121 1.28 -12.34 0.27
C MET A 121 1.64 -13.27 1.44
N ILE A 122 0.88 -14.36 1.60
CA ILE A 122 1.11 -15.34 2.68
C ILE A 122 1.97 -16.53 2.27
N SER A 123 2.36 -16.62 0.99
CA SER A 123 3.05 -17.80 0.45
C SER A 123 4.42 -18.09 1.10
N GLY A 124 5.01 -17.12 1.79
CA GLY A 124 6.24 -17.28 2.58
C GLY A 124 6.05 -17.48 4.08
N ILE A 125 4.82 -17.48 4.60
CA ILE A 125 4.53 -17.41 6.05
C ILE A 125 4.12 -18.80 6.59
N SER A 126 4.70 -19.24 7.72
CA SER A 126 4.48 -20.60 8.27
C SER A 126 3.10 -20.83 8.92
N MET A 127 2.21 -19.83 8.96
CA MET A 127 0.89 -19.86 9.60
C MET A 127 -0.20 -19.31 8.67
N TYR A 128 -0.48 -20.06 7.60
CA TYR A 128 -1.31 -19.64 6.47
C TYR A 128 -2.78 -19.31 6.82
N SER A 129 -3.44 -20.09 7.67
CA SER A 129 -4.87 -19.92 7.94
C SER A 129 -5.18 -18.69 8.80
N ASP A 130 -4.32 -18.40 9.77
CA ASP A 130 -4.64 -17.46 10.85
C ASP A 130 -4.43 -16.01 10.42
N GLN A 131 -3.63 -15.78 9.36
CA GLN A 131 -3.32 -14.45 8.85
C GLN A 131 -4.12 -14.08 7.60
N PHE A 132 -4.86 -15.01 7.02
CA PHE A 132 -5.56 -14.77 5.75
C PHE A 132 -6.59 -13.63 5.91
N ASP A 133 -7.47 -13.73 6.89
CA ASP A 133 -8.53 -12.72 7.11
C ASP A 133 -7.95 -11.36 7.48
N GLU A 134 -6.87 -11.34 8.27
CA GLU A 134 -6.16 -10.10 8.63
C GLU A 134 -5.55 -9.43 7.39
N ILE A 135 -4.87 -10.21 6.54
CA ILE A 135 -4.20 -9.68 5.35
C ILE A 135 -5.23 -9.27 4.29
N LEU A 136 -6.33 -10.01 4.16
CA LEU A 136 -7.45 -9.60 3.33
C LEU A 136 -8.00 -8.25 3.81
N ASN A 137 -8.21 -8.09 5.12
CA ASN A 137 -8.63 -6.80 5.69
C ASN A 137 -7.63 -5.68 5.37
N TYR A 138 -6.33 -5.93 5.39
CA TYR A 138 -5.34 -4.92 4.97
C TYR A 138 -5.52 -4.49 3.50
N VAL A 139 -5.77 -5.42 2.59
CA VAL A 139 -6.03 -5.09 1.18
C VAL A 139 -7.35 -4.31 1.03
N GLU A 140 -8.37 -4.65 1.82
CA GLU A 140 -9.64 -3.92 1.85
C GLU A 140 -9.46 -2.47 2.34
N LYS A 141 -8.70 -2.27 3.41
CA LYS A 141 -8.37 -0.93 3.93
C LYS A 141 -7.53 -0.10 2.98
N LEU A 142 -6.61 -0.74 2.25
CA LEU A 142 -5.85 -0.05 1.19
C LEU A 142 -6.79 0.45 0.09
N LYS A 143 -7.74 -0.39 -0.34
CA LYS A 143 -8.75 -0.04 -1.36
C LYS A 143 -9.69 1.06 -0.86
N GLU A 144 -10.10 1.00 0.39
CA GLU A 144 -10.91 2.03 1.05
C GLU A 144 -10.21 3.39 0.99
N GLY A 145 -8.95 3.46 1.45
CA GLY A 145 -8.15 4.69 1.39
C GLY A 145 -7.95 5.25 -0.02
N ILE A 146 -7.81 4.40 -1.04
CA ILE A 146 -7.72 4.83 -2.46
C ILE A 146 -9.04 5.43 -2.96
N SER A 147 -10.15 5.05 -2.35
CA SER A 147 -11.50 5.50 -2.73
C SER A 147 -11.95 6.74 -1.97
N GLU A 148 -11.26 7.09 -0.89
CA GLU A 148 -11.48 8.34 -0.18
C GLU A 148 -11.13 9.55 -1.05
N VAL A 149 -12.12 10.40 -1.25
CA VAL A 149 -11.89 11.72 -1.82
C VAL A 149 -11.52 12.61 -0.64
N LEU A 150 -10.31 13.18 -0.63
CA LEU A 150 -10.03 14.31 0.25
C LEU A 150 -11.07 15.40 -0.05
N HIS A 151 -12.00 15.59 0.87
CA HIS A 151 -12.75 16.83 0.96
C HIS A 151 -11.76 17.90 1.38
N ASN A 152 -11.13 18.54 0.39
CA ASN A 152 -10.42 19.81 0.58
C ASN A 152 -11.42 20.96 0.54
#